data_AF-A0A9Q7UQG1-F1
#
_entry.id   AF-A0A9Q7UQG1-F1
#
_cell.length_a   1.000
_cell.length_b   1.000
_cell.length_c   1.000
_cell.angle_alpha   90.00
_cell.angle_beta   90.00
_cell.angle_gamma   90.00
#
_symmetry.space_group_name_H-M   'P 1'
#
loop_
_entity.id
_entity.type
_entity.pdbx_description
1 polymer ?
#
loop_
_entity_poly.entity_id
_entity_poly.type
_entity_poly.pdbx_seq_one_letter_code
_entity_poly.pdbx_strand_id
1 'polypeptide(L)'
;MAGGGAVNRGPHTGSGTEASLTDLNGPQRKSLLSNLDFSEIARLQIPPASGITDYAIFDRDDCLAVQGSLPTFTKSFDPEEIRQLVDVFVQATAPSVTEEELKKNNREIELAGKKFTISGPRGAQYPLEVATLHEQGKEEGEGDVLFVATMATLLVVFKAAEGANVQVKTNEKEGVWTAIRSFAFASSEKGL
;
A
#
# COMPACT_ATOMS: atom_id res chain seq x y z
N MET A 1 33.73 40.82 39.09
CA MET A 1 32.53 40.11 39.58
C MET A 1 31.92 39.42 38.35
N ALA A 2 32.36 38.25 37.88
CA ALA A 2 32.43 36.89 38.45
C ALA A 2 31.05 36.25 38.75
N GLY A 3 30.74 35.16 38.05
CA GLY A 3 29.69 34.16 38.33
C GLY A 3 28.53 34.18 37.32
N GLY A 4 28.30 33.22 36.43
CA GLY A 4 28.73 31.82 36.39
C GLY A 4 27.50 30.92 36.28
N GLY A 5 27.08 30.59 35.06
CA GLY A 5 26.10 29.54 34.76
C GLY A 5 26.70 28.60 33.73
N ALA A 6 27.40 27.58 34.22
CA ALA A 6 28.18 26.65 33.43
C ALA A 6 27.30 25.83 32.47
N VAL A 7 27.52 25.99 31.17
CA VAL A 7 27.18 25.00 30.16
C VAL A 7 28.10 23.79 30.37
N ASN A 8 27.66 22.87 31.23
CA ASN A 8 28.41 21.67 31.56
C ASN A 8 28.40 20.73 30.34
N ARG A 9 29.44 20.83 29.50
CA ARG A 9 29.83 19.78 28.54
C ARG A 9 30.51 18.67 29.34
N GLY A 10 29.73 17.63 29.67
CA GLY A 10 30.23 16.32 30.04
C GLY A 10 29.88 15.31 28.95
N PRO A 11 30.76 14.35 28.61
CA PRO A 11 30.54 13.38 27.55
C PRO A 11 29.60 12.29 28.07
N HIS A 12 28.31 12.41 27.80
CA HIS A 12 27.38 11.33 28.03
C HIS A 12 27.46 10.35 26.86
N THR A 13 28.22 9.29 27.08
CA THR A 13 28.29 8.05 26.31
C THR A 13 26.97 7.28 26.43
N GLY A 14 25.88 7.88 25.94
CA GLY A 14 24.61 7.21 25.71
C GLY A 14 24.57 6.71 24.27
N SER A 15 24.56 5.39 24.09
CA SER A 15 24.35 4.67 22.84
C SER A 15 23.29 5.34 21.96
N GLY A 16 23.72 5.91 20.83
CA GLY A 16 22.87 6.60 19.85
C GLY A 16 22.02 5.65 19.01
N THR A 17 21.09 4.93 19.65
CA THR A 17 20.14 4.03 18.97
C THR A 17 18.69 4.15 19.44
N GLU A 18 18.34 5.13 20.28
CA GLU A 18 16.95 5.30 20.77
C GLU A 18 16.33 6.67 20.48
N ALA A 19 17.08 7.61 19.88
CA ALA A 19 16.62 8.98 19.62
C ALA A 19 16.32 9.29 18.14
N SER A 20 15.96 8.28 17.33
CA SER A 20 15.56 8.45 15.92
C SER A 20 14.27 7.71 15.55
N LEU A 21 13.48 7.27 16.54
CA LEU A 21 12.12 6.77 16.32
C LEU A 21 11.06 7.87 16.44
N THR A 22 11.38 9.00 17.07
CA THR A 22 10.42 10.08 17.32
C THR A 22 10.22 11.03 16.14
N ASP A 23 11.02 10.90 15.07
CA ASP A 23 10.88 11.66 13.81
C ASP A 23 9.94 10.97 12.79
N LEU A 24 9.24 9.90 13.20
CA LEU A 24 8.34 9.10 12.37
C LEU A 24 6.93 9.72 12.16
N ASN A 25 6.66 10.92 12.67
CA ASN A 25 5.33 11.58 12.56
C ASN A 25 5.12 12.31 11.21
N GLY A 26 5.77 11.85 10.15
CA GLY A 26 5.39 12.21 8.78
C GLY A 26 4.29 11.27 8.27
N PRO A 27 3.55 11.63 7.20
CA PRO A 27 2.58 10.72 6.57
C PRO A 27 3.21 9.47 5.96
N GLN A 28 4.54 9.36 5.99
CA GLN A 28 5.34 8.26 5.47
C GLN A 28 6.58 8.07 6.32
N ARG A 29 6.98 6.82 6.54
CA ARG A 29 8.22 6.44 7.24
C ARG A 29 9.11 5.55 6.38
N LYS A 30 10.37 5.40 6.76
CA LYS A 30 11.24 4.38 6.16
C LYS A 30 10.67 2.98 6.48
N SER A 31 10.67 2.04 5.53
CA SER A 31 10.20 0.66 5.79
C SER A 31 11.00 0.01 6.92
N LEU A 32 10.32 -0.79 7.76
CA LEU A 32 10.98 -1.56 8.82
C LEU A 32 11.59 -2.85 8.24
N LEU A 33 11.00 -3.34 7.15
CA LEU A 33 11.34 -4.62 6.53
C LEU A 33 12.36 -4.49 5.39
N SER A 34 12.62 -3.27 4.88
CA SER A 34 13.55 -3.07 3.76
C SER A 34 14.21 -1.68 3.73
N ASN A 35 15.44 -1.66 3.19
CA ASN A 35 16.21 -0.44 2.91
C ASN A 35 16.14 0.00 1.44
N LEU A 36 15.25 -0.60 0.64
CA LEU A 36 15.13 -0.30 -0.78
C LEU A 36 14.53 1.08 -1.02
N ASP A 37 14.95 1.70 -2.12
CA ASP A 37 14.32 2.92 -2.62
C ASP A 37 13.04 2.56 -3.41
N PHE A 38 11.92 2.52 -2.71
CA PHE A 38 10.63 2.22 -3.33
C PHE A 38 10.20 3.28 -4.35
N SER A 39 10.70 4.52 -4.24
CA SER A 39 10.39 5.58 -5.20
C SER A 39 11.05 5.31 -6.55
N GLU A 40 12.27 4.78 -6.55
CA GLU A 40 12.98 4.36 -7.77
C GLU A 40 12.28 3.14 -8.40
N ILE A 41 11.92 2.15 -7.59
CA ILE A 41 11.18 0.96 -8.06
C ILE A 41 9.86 1.37 -8.70
N ALA A 42 9.07 2.21 -8.01
CA ALA A 42 7.80 2.71 -8.52
C ALA A 42 7.98 3.49 -9.82
N ARG A 43 8.98 4.39 -9.89
CA ARG A 43 9.27 5.17 -11.11
C ARG A 43 9.63 4.30 -12.30
N LEU A 44 10.37 3.21 -12.10
CA LEU A 44 10.78 2.30 -13.17
C LEU A 44 9.64 1.38 -13.62
N GLN A 45 8.79 0.94 -12.70
CA GLN A 45 7.79 -0.10 -12.96
C GLN A 45 6.37 0.44 -13.22
N ILE A 46 6.09 1.69 -12.84
CA ILE A 46 4.81 2.37 -13.03
C ILE A 46 5.01 3.50 -14.06
N PRO A 47 5.04 3.18 -15.37
CA PRO A 47 5.20 4.22 -16.39
C PRO A 47 3.97 5.14 -16.40
N PRO A 48 4.09 6.42 -16.82
CA PRO A 48 2.96 7.35 -16.86
C PRO A 48 1.77 6.88 -17.71
N ALA A 49 2.02 6.03 -18.72
CA ALA A 49 0.99 5.45 -19.58
C ALA A 49 0.34 4.16 -19.02
N SER A 50 0.62 3.80 -17.75
CA SER A 50 0.10 2.58 -17.12
C SER A 50 -1.38 2.65 -16.75
N GLY A 51 -2.04 3.81 -16.91
CA GLY A 51 -3.42 3.99 -16.46
C GLY A 51 -3.57 4.06 -14.93
N ILE A 52 -2.47 4.34 -14.21
CA ILE A 52 -2.46 4.55 -12.75
C ILE A 52 -2.26 6.05 -12.48
N THR A 53 -3.14 6.68 -11.71
CA THR A 53 -2.96 8.08 -11.27
C THR A 53 -2.16 8.19 -9.99
N ASP A 54 -2.47 7.33 -9.03
CA ASP A 54 -1.88 7.38 -7.69
C ASP A 54 -1.52 5.99 -7.20
N TYR A 55 -0.54 5.92 -6.31
CA TYR A 55 -0.16 4.69 -5.63
C TYR A 55 0.32 4.95 -4.21
N ALA A 56 0.08 3.96 -3.36
CA ALA A 56 0.54 3.92 -1.98
C ALA A 56 1.11 2.54 -1.66
N ILE A 57 2.22 2.53 -0.95
CA ILE A 57 2.92 1.33 -0.50
C ILE A 57 2.88 1.36 1.03
N PHE A 58 2.42 0.27 1.62
CA PHE A 58 2.29 0.08 3.06
C PHE A 58 3.14 -1.10 3.49
N ASP A 59 3.77 -0.96 4.65
CA ASP A 59 4.45 -2.06 5.32
C ASP A 59 3.38 -2.99 5.91
N ARG A 60 3.46 -4.29 5.63
CA ARG A 60 2.40 -5.24 6.00
C ARG A 60 2.29 -5.43 7.52
N ASP A 61 3.38 -5.27 8.25
CA ASP A 61 3.44 -5.57 9.68
C ASP A 61 2.73 -4.51 10.54
N ASP A 62 2.90 -3.22 10.22
CA ASP A 62 2.30 -2.13 10.98
C ASP A 62 1.28 -1.30 10.20
N CYS A 63 1.09 -1.61 8.92
CA CYS A 63 0.12 -0.96 8.03
C CYS A 63 0.39 0.53 7.79
N LEU A 64 1.62 0.99 8.05
CA LEU A 64 2.03 2.37 7.82
C LEU A 64 2.58 2.56 6.41
N ALA A 65 2.30 3.72 5.83
CA ALA A 65 2.82 4.08 4.51
C ALA A 65 4.34 4.22 4.53
N VAL A 66 5.01 3.63 3.53
CA VAL A 66 6.46 3.71 3.38
C VAL A 66 6.86 4.83 2.43
N GLN A 67 8.06 5.36 2.65
CA GLN A 67 8.71 6.33 1.76
C GLN A 67 8.75 5.81 0.33
N GLY A 68 8.43 6.69 -0.61
CA GLY A 68 8.30 6.36 -2.03
C GLY A 68 6.85 6.24 -2.50
N SER A 69 5.89 6.20 -1.59
CA SER A 69 4.46 6.40 -1.90
C SER A 69 4.14 7.85 -2.26
N LEU A 70 3.00 8.13 -2.91
CA LEU A 70 2.53 9.50 -3.14
C LEU A 70 1.94 10.12 -1.86
N PRO A 71 2.54 11.19 -1.28
CA PRO A 71 2.12 11.72 0.04
C PRO A 71 0.69 12.27 0.08
N THR A 72 0.16 12.74 -1.04
CA THR A 72 -1.22 13.24 -1.16
C THR A 72 -2.23 12.11 -1.10
N PHE A 73 -1.85 10.91 -1.57
CA PHE A 73 -2.71 9.75 -1.60
C PHE A 73 -2.64 8.97 -0.27
N THR A 74 -1.44 8.80 0.30
CA THR A 74 -1.27 8.03 1.55
C THR A 74 -1.99 8.63 2.76
N LYS A 75 -2.12 9.96 2.83
CA LYS A 75 -2.82 10.66 3.93
C LYS A 75 -4.30 10.33 4.04
N SER A 76 -4.89 9.76 2.99
CA SER A 76 -6.31 9.41 2.97
C SER A 76 -6.62 8.08 3.66
N PHE A 77 -5.61 7.26 3.95
CA PHE A 77 -5.80 5.93 4.52
C PHE A 77 -5.45 5.89 6.00
N ASP A 78 -6.37 5.39 6.81
CA ASP A 78 -6.09 5.06 8.21
C ASP A 78 -5.38 3.68 8.29
N PRO A 79 -4.33 3.52 9.12
CA PRO A 79 -3.68 2.22 9.31
C PRO A 79 -4.63 1.08 9.70
N GLU A 80 -5.73 1.36 10.40
CA GLU A 80 -6.75 0.35 10.72
C GLU A 80 -7.49 -0.15 9.47
N GLU A 81 -7.80 0.74 8.52
CA GLU A 81 -8.42 0.37 7.25
C GLU A 81 -7.46 -0.47 6.38
N ILE A 82 -6.17 -0.11 6.39
CA ILE A 82 -5.13 -0.89 5.70
C ILE A 82 -4.97 -2.28 6.32
N ARG A 83 -5.07 -2.40 7.65
CA ARG A 83 -5.04 -3.70 8.32
C ARG A 83 -6.21 -4.59 7.89
N GLN A 84 -7.41 -4.03 7.77
CA GLN A 84 -8.56 -4.76 7.24
C GLN A 84 -8.32 -5.26 5.81
N LEU A 85 -7.66 -4.47 4.96
CA LEU A 85 -7.25 -4.93 3.63
C LEU A 85 -6.27 -6.10 3.70
N VAL A 86 -5.25 -6.05 4.56
CA VAL A 86 -4.31 -7.17 4.76
C VAL A 86 -5.07 -8.43 5.19
N ASP A 87 -6.03 -8.30 6.11
CA ASP A 87 -6.83 -9.43 6.60
C ASP A 87 -7.63 -10.10 5.48
N VAL A 88 -8.13 -9.34 4.49
CA VAL A 88 -8.80 -9.91 3.31
C VAL A 88 -7.89 -10.86 2.54
N PHE A 89 -6.62 -10.49 2.32
CA PHE A 89 -5.63 -11.35 1.64
C PHE A 89 -5.21 -12.55 2.51
N VAL A 90 -5.07 -12.34 3.82
CA VAL A 90 -4.75 -13.44 4.76
C VAL A 90 -5.87 -14.48 4.76
N GLN A 91 -7.13 -14.06 4.78
CA GLN A 91 -8.26 -14.98 4.69
C GLN A 91 -8.31 -15.68 3.34
N ALA A 92 -8.04 -14.97 2.24
CA ALA A 92 -8.06 -15.55 0.89
C ALA A 92 -6.99 -16.61 0.66
N THR A 93 -5.87 -16.53 1.39
CA THR A 93 -4.77 -17.49 1.33
C THR A 93 -4.83 -18.57 2.41
N ALA A 94 -5.78 -18.46 3.36
CA ALA A 94 -5.91 -19.41 4.45
C ALA A 94 -6.47 -20.76 3.93
N PRO A 95 -5.79 -21.89 4.20
CA PRO A 95 -6.17 -23.20 3.66
C PRO A 95 -7.52 -23.72 4.19
N SER A 96 -8.03 -23.14 5.28
CA SER A 96 -9.29 -23.52 5.92
C SER A 96 -10.50 -22.74 5.41
N VAL A 97 -10.31 -21.67 4.64
CA VAL A 97 -11.41 -20.79 4.21
C VAL A 97 -11.89 -21.22 2.84
N THR A 98 -13.19 -21.48 2.73
CA THR A 98 -13.82 -21.85 1.46
C THR A 98 -14.05 -20.61 0.57
N GLU A 99 -14.14 -20.80 -0.75
CA GLU A 99 -14.50 -19.72 -1.67
C GLU A 99 -15.86 -19.07 -1.31
N GLU A 100 -16.79 -19.83 -0.76
CA GLU A 100 -18.10 -19.34 -0.34
C GLU A 100 -18.02 -18.43 0.89
N GLU A 101 -17.15 -18.75 1.85
CA GLU A 101 -16.91 -17.92 3.04
C GLU A 101 -16.19 -16.61 2.66
N LEU A 102 -15.22 -16.67 1.75
CA LEU A 102 -14.57 -15.47 1.20
C LEU A 102 -15.59 -14.54 0.51
N LYS A 103 -16.45 -15.11 -0.33
CA LYS A 103 -17.50 -14.35 -1.02
C LYS A 103 -18.56 -13.79 -0.09
N LYS A 104 -18.72 -14.31 1.13
CA LYS A 104 -19.70 -13.81 2.12
C LYS A 104 -19.09 -12.75 3.03
N ASN A 105 -17.83 -12.92 3.43
CA ASN A 105 -17.20 -12.09 4.46
C ASN A 105 -16.49 -10.85 3.88
N ASN A 106 -15.98 -10.92 2.64
CA ASN A 106 -15.12 -9.88 2.07
C ASN A 106 -15.76 -9.19 0.86
N ARG A 107 -17.04 -8.82 0.95
CA ARG A 107 -17.72 -8.12 -0.16
C ARG A 107 -17.50 -6.62 -0.15
N GLU A 108 -17.35 -6.02 1.02
CA GLU A 108 -17.37 -4.58 1.19
C GLU A 108 -16.30 -4.15 2.18
N ILE A 109 -15.71 -2.99 1.94
CA ILE A 109 -14.76 -2.35 2.84
C ILE A 109 -14.94 -0.83 2.80
N GLU A 110 -14.65 -0.17 3.91
CA GLU A 110 -14.58 1.28 3.99
C GLU A 110 -13.11 1.72 4.02
N LEU A 111 -12.74 2.61 3.10
CA LEU A 111 -11.39 3.14 2.95
C LEU A 111 -11.49 4.62 2.67
N ALA A 112 -10.73 5.45 3.40
CA ALA A 112 -10.74 6.90 3.21
C ALA A 112 -12.15 7.52 3.27
N GLY A 113 -13.04 6.97 4.10
CA GLY A 113 -14.45 7.39 4.21
C GLY A 113 -15.32 7.06 3.00
N LYS A 114 -14.86 6.18 2.09
CA LYS A 114 -15.61 5.68 0.93
C LYS A 114 -15.86 4.19 1.06
N LYS A 115 -17.03 3.74 0.62
CA LYS A 115 -17.37 2.32 0.57
C LYS A 115 -16.97 1.72 -0.77
N PHE A 116 -16.33 0.57 -0.72
CA PHE A 116 -15.90 -0.16 -1.90
C PHE A 116 -16.45 -1.58 -1.89
N THR A 117 -16.86 -2.05 -3.07
CA THR A 117 -17.10 -3.47 -3.32
C THR A 117 -15.79 -4.15 -3.71
N ILE A 118 -15.44 -5.23 -3.04
CA ILE A 118 -14.22 -6.01 -3.29
C ILE A 118 -14.50 -7.08 -4.34
N SER A 119 -13.64 -7.16 -5.36
CA SER A 119 -13.61 -8.21 -6.38
C SER A 119 -12.26 -8.92 -6.36
N GLY A 120 -12.26 -10.20 -5.98
CA GLY A 120 -11.04 -10.93 -5.60
C GLY A 120 -10.75 -10.77 -4.11
N PRO A 121 -9.55 -11.13 -3.62
CA PRO A 121 -8.51 -11.87 -4.32
C PRO A 121 -8.86 -13.37 -4.44
N ARG A 122 -8.17 -14.11 -5.32
CA ARG A 122 -8.57 -15.49 -5.69
C ARG A 122 -7.85 -16.60 -4.91
N GLY A 123 -6.94 -16.27 -4.00
CA GLY A 123 -6.10 -17.23 -3.30
C GLY A 123 -5.00 -17.80 -4.20
N ALA A 124 -3.81 -18.01 -3.62
CA ALA A 124 -2.73 -18.85 -4.18
C ALA A 124 -2.25 -18.51 -5.61
N GLN A 125 -2.41 -17.26 -6.09
CA GLN A 125 -1.83 -16.82 -7.35
C GLN A 125 -0.43 -16.23 -7.11
N TYR A 126 0.61 -17.01 -7.43
CA TYR A 126 1.98 -16.51 -7.51
C TYR A 126 2.27 -15.96 -8.92
N PRO A 127 3.05 -14.86 -9.08
CA PRO A 127 3.69 -14.05 -8.03
C PRO A 127 2.79 -12.99 -7.41
N LEU A 128 1.54 -12.88 -7.85
CA LEU A 128 0.70 -11.75 -7.49
C LEU A 128 -0.75 -12.15 -7.27
N GLU A 129 -1.23 -11.81 -6.08
CA GLU A 129 -2.63 -11.82 -5.72
C GLU A 129 -3.15 -10.38 -5.68
N VAL A 130 -4.22 -10.11 -6.44
CA VAL A 130 -4.81 -8.77 -6.58
C VAL A 130 -6.28 -8.79 -6.22
N ALA A 131 -6.70 -7.80 -5.44
CA ALA A 131 -8.09 -7.43 -5.25
C ALA A 131 -8.39 -6.13 -6.01
N THR A 132 -9.55 -6.05 -6.66
CA THR A 132 -10.05 -4.81 -7.28
C THR A 132 -11.18 -4.26 -6.42
N LEU A 133 -11.09 -3.00 -6.03
CA LEU A 133 -12.06 -2.29 -5.21
C LEU A 133 -12.81 -1.30 -6.09
N HIS A 134 -14.13 -1.39 -6.10
CA HIS A 134 -15.00 -0.50 -6.88
C HIS A 134 -15.83 0.38 -5.96
N GLU A 135 -15.69 1.70 -6.08
CA GLU A 135 -16.45 2.66 -5.25
C GLU A 135 -17.97 2.44 -5.44
N GLN A 136 -18.69 2.32 -4.33
CA GLN A 136 -20.14 2.13 -4.33
C GLN A 136 -20.88 3.46 -4.52
N GLY A 137 -22.07 3.40 -5.10
CA GLY A 137 -22.93 4.57 -5.28
C GLY A 137 -22.48 5.53 -6.38
N LYS A 138 -21.61 5.08 -7.29
CA LYS A 138 -21.12 5.81 -8.46
C LYS A 138 -21.43 5.04 -9.74
N GLU A 139 -21.65 5.76 -10.83
CA GLU A 139 -21.80 5.14 -12.16
C GLU A 139 -20.44 4.64 -12.67
N GLU A 140 -20.47 3.74 -13.66
CA GLU A 140 -19.26 3.19 -14.26
C GLU A 140 -18.43 4.30 -14.91
N GLY A 141 -17.13 4.37 -14.60
CA GLY A 141 -16.24 5.44 -15.08
C GLY A 141 -16.25 6.72 -14.23
N GLU A 142 -17.14 6.85 -13.24
CA GLU A 142 -17.16 8.01 -12.33
C GLU A 142 -16.60 7.69 -10.93
N GLY A 143 -16.69 6.43 -10.51
CA GLY A 143 -16.16 5.98 -9.22
C GLY A 143 -14.66 5.73 -9.23
N ASP A 144 -14.05 5.82 -8.05
CA ASP A 144 -12.67 5.36 -7.89
C ASP A 144 -12.61 3.83 -8.04
N VAL A 145 -11.62 3.36 -8.80
CA VAL A 145 -11.26 1.94 -8.85
C VAL A 145 -9.85 1.79 -8.32
N LEU A 146 -9.72 1.02 -7.24
CA LEU A 146 -8.44 0.72 -6.63
C LEU A 146 -8.04 -0.72 -6.94
N PHE A 147 -6.76 -0.93 -7.24
CA PHE A 147 -6.18 -2.25 -7.32
C PHE A 147 -5.24 -2.44 -6.14
N VAL A 148 -5.49 -3.46 -5.34
CA VAL A 148 -4.69 -3.78 -4.16
C VAL A 148 -3.94 -5.06 -4.43
N ALA A 149 -2.63 -5.03 -4.19
CA ALA A 149 -1.74 -6.17 -4.34
C ALA A 149 -1.00 -6.41 -3.03
N THR A 150 -0.93 -7.68 -2.61
CA THR A 150 -0.09 -8.09 -1.47
C THR A 150 1.20 -8.74 -1.95
N MET A 151 2.28 -8.50 -1.20
CA MET A 151 3.60 -9.11 -1.36
C MET A 151 4.02 -9.76 -0.04
N ALA A 152 5.28 -10.20 0.08
CA ALA A 152 5.74 -10.81 1.33
C ALA A 152 5.70 -9.82 2.50
N THR A 153 6.18 -8.61 2.28
CA THR A 153 6.42 -7.55 3.26
C THR A 153 5.60 -6.28 3.02
N LEU A 154 4.98 -6.16 1.84
CA LEU A 154 4.26 -4.95 1.43
C LEU A 154 2.80 -5.23 1.05
N LEU A 155 1.96 -4.21 1.26
CA LEU A 155 0.68 -4.07 0.60
C LEU A 155 0.70 -2.81 -0.26
N VAL A 156 0.27 -2.91 -1.50
CA VAL A 156 0.32 -1.80 -2.47
C VAL A 156 -1.06 -1.52 -3.02
N VAL A 157 -1.45 -0.26 -3.00
CA VAL A 157 -2.72 0.24 -3.51
C VAL A 157 -2.44 1.13 -4.71
N PHE A 158 -3.07 0.85 -5.84
CA PHE A 158 -2.98 1.63 -7.07
C PHE A 158 -4.36 2.19 -7.40
N LYS A 159 -4.45 3.49 -7.66
CA LYS A 159 -5.67 4.14 -8.15
C LYS A 159 -5.66 4.17 -9.67
N ALA A 160 -6.72 3.66 -10.28
CA ALA A 160 -6.90 3.72 -11.72
C ALA A 160 -7.17 5.14 -12.20
N ALA A 161 -6.60 5.48 -13.35
CA ALA A 161 -6.91 6.70 -14.08
C ALA A 161 -8.30 6.65 -14.72
N GLU A 162 -8.80 7.83 -15.08
CA GLU A 162 -10.00 7.96 -15.90
C GLU A 162 -9.82 7.15 -17.21
N GLY A 163 -10.82 6.34 -17.56
CA GLY A 163 -10.78 5.40 -18.69
C GLY A 163 -10.22 4.01 -18.36
N ALA A 164 -9.43 3.88 -17.28
CA ALA A 164 -9.03 2.59 -16.70
C ALA A 164 -9.94 2.17 -15.52
N ASN A 165 -10.75 3.10 -14.99
CA ASN A 165 -11.70 2.93 -13.89
C ASN A 165 -13.06 2.34 -14.32
N VAL A 166 -13.08 1.53 -15.38
CA VAL A 166 -14.27 0.85 -15.89
C VAL A 166 -14.30 -0.62 -15.48
N GLN A 167 -15.46 -1.27 -15.46
CA GLN A 167 -15.58 -2.69 -15.15
C GLN A 167 -15.14 -3.55 -16.34
N VAL A 168 -15.45 -3.11 -17.55
CA VAL A 168 -15.10 -3.80 -18.80
C VAL A 168 -13.58 -3.87 -19.02
N LYS A 169 -13.18 -4.84 -19.86
CA LYS A 169 -11.78 -5.02 -20.26
C LYS A 169 -11.41 -3.99 -21.33
N THR A 170 -10.47 -3.10 -21.01
CA THR A 170 -9.92 -2.08 -21.93
C THR A 170 -8.40 -2.18 -21.99
N ASN A 171 -7.80 -1.56 -23.01
CA ASN A 171 -6.34 -1.52 -23.16
C ASN A 171 -5.69 -0.77 -21.99
N GLU A 172 -6.33 0.30 -21.52
CA GLU A 172 -5.90 1.12 -20.39
C GLU A 172 -5.88 0.28 -19.11
N LYS A 173 -6.92 -0.52 -18.87
CA LYS A 173 -7.00 -1.44 -17.73
C LYS A 173 -6.00 -2.60 -17.84
N GLU A 174 -5.72 -3.10 -19.05
CA GLU A 174 -4.62 -4.05 -19.27
C GLU A 174 -3.25 -3.43 -18.96
N GLY A 175 -3.07 -2.14 -19.25
CA GLY A 175 -1.90 -1.35 -18.84
C GLY A 175 -1.72 -1.36 -17.32
N VAL A 176 -2.81 -1.14 -16.57
CA VAL A 176 -2.80 -1.17 -15.10
C VAL A 176 -2.38 -2.55 -14.61
N TRP A 177 -3.03 -3.61 -15.10
CA TRP A 177 -2.68 -4.99 -14.73
C TRP A 177 -1.22 -5.35 -15.02
N THR A 178 -0.69 -4.88 -16.15
CA THR A 178 0.70 -5.11 -16.54
C THR A 178 1.65 -4.41 -15.59
N ALA A 179 1.40 -3.13 -15.28
CA ALA A 179 2.23 -2.35 -14.36
C ALA A 179 2.25 -2.94 -12.95
N ILE A 180 1.09 -3.37 -12.43
CA ILE A 180 1.00 -4.01 -11.10
C ILE A 180 1.82 -5.30 -11.08
N ARG A 181 1.70 -6.15 -12.13
CA ARG A 181 2.48 -7.39 -12.23
C ARG A 181 3.97 -7.14 -12.33
N SER A 182 4.40 -6.17 -13.13
CA SER A 182 5.81 -5.79 -13.25
C SER A 182 6.36 -5.26 -11.92
N PHE A 183 5.60 -4.42 -11.23
CA PHE A 183 5.97 -3.90 -9.91
C PHE A 183 6.10 -5.03 -8.87
N ALA A 184 5.12 -5.94 -8.84
CA ALA A 184 5.15 -7.09 -7.93
C ALA A 184 6.29 -8.06 -8.20
N PHE A 185 6.55 -8.35 -9.48
CA PHE A 185 7.66 -9.21 -9.88
C PHE A 185 9.00 -8.58 -9.47
N ALA A 186 9.22 -7.30 -9.80
CA ALA A 186 10.45 -6.59 -9.43
C ALA A 186 10.64 -6.47 -7.91
N SER A 187 9.54 -6.37 -7.15
CA SER A 187 9.57 -6.36 -5.69
C SER A 187 9.91 -7.74 -5.13
N SER A 188 9.28 -8.80 -5.67
CA SER A 188 9.54 -10.18 -5.27
C SER A 188 10.99 -10.61 -5.57
N GLU A 189 11.56 -10.21 -6.71
CA GLU A 189 12.98 -10.45 -7.04
C GLU A 189 13.94 -9.82 -6.03
N LYS A 190 13.50 -8.76 -5.35
CA LYS A 190 14.24 -8.08 -4.29
C LYS A 190 13.93 -8.61 -2.88
N GLY A 191 13.11 -9.66 -2.78
CA GLY A 191 12.71 -10.29 -1.51
C GLY A 191 11.64 -9.53 -0.72
N LEU A 192 10.86 -8.68 -1.40
CA LEU A 192 9.77 -7.90 -0.82
C LEU A 192 8.41 -8.58 -0.88
#